data_AF-A0A920E0B1-F1
#
_entry.id   AF-A0A920E0B1-F1
#
_cell.length_a   1.000
_cell.length_b   1.000
_cell.length_c   1.000
_cell.angle_alpha   90.00
_cell.angle_beta   90.00
_cell.angle_gamma   90.00
#
_symmetry.space_group_name_H-M   'P 1'
#
loop_
_entity.id
_entity.type
_entity.pdbx_description
1 polymer ?
#
loop_
_entity_poly.entity_id
_entity_poly.type
_entity_poly.pdbx_seq_one_letter_code
_entity_poly.pdbx_strand_id
1 'polypeptide(L)'
;MLIPYDGEQILSIDLNNREIQYNGIFKNSIINLRVYLGIILTFIFYILLFRFRHEKKINKKIVRSPILGIFILYFHSLGIPQEDFDPLVADTFKTFYYSPFLVISFIFILSKLLDNINRQTIVITIIFIFSTLHINGFPKKDSSEYYGFLDELNQNNVLCEINSLIIFDIKNSSKCTNKVDELCKFYTNKEEFELETSKFLIVDNVSYVKDEFQTVNQCINKINRVSQLETARLPIYNLSIFFMFILINLYTVLRPNNFPSRIWLSNN
;
A
#
# COMPACT_ATOMS: atom_id res chain seq x y z
N MET A 1 27.93 -39.24 -6.64
CA MET A 1 28.85 -38.83 -7.72
C MET A 1 28.41 -37.45 -8.17
N LEU A 2 29.00 -36.40 -7.59
CA LEU A 2 28.68 -35.01 -7.91
C LEU A 2 29.60 -34.60 -9.06
N ILE A 3 29.02 -34.40 -10.24
CA ILE A 3 29.75 -33.91 -11.41
C ILE A 3 29.93 -32.38 -11.21
N PRO A 4 31.14 -31.84 -11.40
CA PRO A 4 31.36 -30.41 -11.30
C PRO A 4 30.67 -29.73 -12.49
N TYR A 5 29.75 -28.80 -12.21
CA TYR A 5 29.26 -27.88 -13.23
C TYR A 5 30.26 -26.73 -13.32
N ASP A 6 30.71 -26.44 -14.53
CA ASP A 6 31.69 -25.45 -14.96
C ASP A 6 31.85 -24.25 -14.03
N GLY A 7 33.04 -24.09 -13.43
CA GLY A 7 33.75 -22.84 -13.10
C GLY A 7 33.05 -21.70 -12.34
N GLU A 8 31.73 -21.70 -12.17
CA GLU A 8 30.92 -20.67 -11.54
C GLU A 8 30.63 -21.06 -10.10
N GLN A 9 30.79 -20.11 -9.17
CA GLN A 9 30.48 -20.34 -7.77
C GLN A 9 29.00 -20.72 -7.62
N ILE A 10 28.72 -21.85 -6.95
CA ILE A 10 27.36 -22.36 -6.72
C ILE A 10 26.48 -21.32 -6.00
N LEU A 11 27.10 -20.56 -5.11
CA LEU A 11 26.49 -19.46 -4.37
C LEU A 11 27.46 -18.28 -4.39
N SER A 12 27.01 -17.13 -4.90
CA SER A 12 27.70 -15.85 -4.75
C SER A 12 26.81 -14.88 -3.99
N ILE A 13 27.41 -14.14 -3.06
CA ILE A 13 26.73 -13.10 -2.27
C ILE A 13 27.40 -11.79 -2.58
N ASP A 14 26.72 -10.94 -3.34
CA ASP A 14 27.13 -9.57 -3.61
C ASP A 14 26.38 -8.63 -2.67
N LEU A 15 27.03 -8.26 -1.57
CA LEU A 15 26.46 -7.34 -0.57
C LEU A 15 26.31 -5.91 -1.12
N ASN A 16 27.11 -5.52 -2.12
CA ASN A 16 27.05 -4.17 -2.70
C ASN A 16 25.82 -4.03 -3.58
N ASN A 17 25.55 -5.03 -4.41
CA ASN A 17 24.38 -5.07 -5.29
C ASN A 17 23.15 -5.74 -4.65
N ARG A 18 23.25 -6.09 -3.36
CA ARG A 18 22.21 -6.82 -2.58
C ARG A 18 21.70 -8.03 -3.36
N GLU A 19 22.60 -8.76 -3.99
CA GLU A 19 22.29 -9.87 -4.88
C GLU A 19 22.82 -11.17 -4.29
N ILE A 20 21.98 -12.20 -4.26
CA ILE A 20 22.39 -13.56 -3.94
C ILE A 20 22.15 -14.38 -5.20
N GLN A 21 23.22 -14.83 -5.85
CA GLN A 21 23.11 -15.70 -7.02
C GLN A 21 23.31 -17.14 -6.58
N TYR A 22 22.40 -18.01 -7.03
CA TYR A 22 22.48 -19.44 -6.80
C TYR A 22 22.35 -20.17 -8.14
N ASN A 23 23.43 -20.83 -8.55
CA ASN A 23 23.52 -21.58 -9.82
C ASN A 23 23.45 -23.10 -9.61
N GLY A 24 22.95 -23.55 -8.45
CA GLY A 24 22.76 -24.98 -8.17
C GLY A 24 21.47 -25.57 -8.72
N ILE A 25 21.32 -26.89 -8.54
CA ILE A 25 20.21 -27.72 -9.05
C ILE A 25 18.82 -27.23 -8.59
N PHE A 26 18.75 -26.55 -7.44
CA PHE A 26 17.50 -26.03 -6.87
C PHE A 26 17.13 -24.61 -7.31
N LYS A 27 17.79 -24.03 -8.31
CA LYS A 27 17.56 -22.63 -8.75
C LYS A 27 16.08 -22.32 -8.98
N ASN A 28 15.38 -23.13 -9.76
CA ASN A 28 13.95 -22.93 -10.03
C ASN A 28 13.09 -23.06 -8.76
N SER A 29 13.45 -23.96 -7.85
CA SER A 29 12.74 -24.13 -6.58
C SER A 29 12.93 -22.92 -5.67
N ILE A 30 14.11 -22.31 -5.66
CA ILE A 30 14.39 -21.09 -4.87
C ILE A 30 13.65 -19.89 -5.46
N ILE A 31 13.57 -19.76 -6.78
CA ILE A 31 12.80 -18.69 -7.45
C ILE A 31 11.31 -18.78 -7.05
N ASN A 32 10.75 -19.99 -7.03
CA ASN A 32 9.35 -20.23 -6.68
C ASN A 32 9.08 -20.32 -5.17
N LEU A 33 10.13 -20.33 -4.33
CA LEU A 33 10.02 -20.47 -2.88
C LEU A 33 9.12 -19.38 -2.28
N ARG A 34 9.20 -18.15 -2.81
CA ARG A 34 8.32 -17.03 -2.43
C ARG A 34 6.84 -17.41 -2.56
N VAL A 35 6.45 -17.99 -3.69
CA VAL A 35 5.06 -18.38 -3.98
C VAL A 35 4.63 -19.49 -3.02
N TYR A 36 5.48 -20.51 -2.85
CA TYR A 36 5.17 -21.62 -1.95
C TYR A 36 5.05 -21.18 -0.49
N LEU A 37 5.95 -20.33 0.00
CA LEU A 37 5.86 -19.77 1.35
C LEU A 37 4.58 -18.95 1.55
N GLY A 38 4.21 -18.12 0.57
CA GLY A 38 2.96 -17.36 0.61
C GLY A 38 1.72 -18.26 0.72
N ILE A 39 1.66 -19.33 -0.08
CA ILE A 39 0.57 -20.32 -0.03
C ILE A 39 0.54 -21.02 1.33
N ILE A 40 1.69 -21.52 1.81
CA ILE A 40 1.78 -22.23 3.09
C ILE A 40 1.35 -21.34 4.26
N LEU A 41 1.85 -20.09 4.33
CA LEU A 41 1.46 -19.14 5.39
C LEU A 41 -0.03 -18.82 5.34
N THR A 42 -0.61 -18.70 4.15
CA THR A 42 -2.05 -18.50 3.97
C THR A 42 -2.85 -19.68 4.52
N PHE A 43 -2.46 -20.92 4.20
CA PHE A 43 -3.08 -22.12 4.75
C PHE A 43 -2.98 -22.17 6.28
N ILE A 44 -1.79 -21.89 6.83
CA ILE A 44 -1.57 -21.84 8.28
C ILE A 44 -2.50 -20.81 8.92
N PHE A 45 -2.60 -19.61 8.33
CA PHE A 45 -3.49 -18.56 8.82
C PHE A 45 -4.96 -19.01 8.88
N TYR A 46 -5.49 -19.65 7.84
CA TYR A 46 -6.86 -20.15 7.85
C TYR A 46 -7.09 -21.32 8.81
N ILE A 47 -6.10 -22.20 9.01
CA ILE A 47 -6.15 -23.25 10.04
C ILE A 47 -6.23 -22.61 11.44
N LEU A 48 -5.41 -21.58 11.69
CA LEU A 48 -5.44 -20.85 12.96
C LEU A 48 -6.77 -20.12 13.18
N LEU A 49 -7.34 -19.48 12.14
CA LEU A 49 -8.69 -18.90 12.20
C LEU A 49 -9.72 -19.95 12.64
N PHE A 50 -9.70 -21.13 12.05
CA PHE A 50 -10.63 -22.20 12.38
C PHE A 50 -10.44 -22.69 13.84
N ARG A 51 -9.19 -22.87 14.28
CA ARG A 51 -8.86 -23.26 15.66
C ARG A 51 -9.36 -22.23 16.67
N PHE A 52 -9.05 -20.95 16.44
CA PHE A 52 -9.37 -19.86 17.36
C PHE A 52 -10.83 -19.41 17.32
N ARG A 53 -11.64 -19.88 16.36
CA ARG A 53 -13.08 -19.58 16.28
C ARG A 53 -13.87 -20.03 17.50
N HIS A 54 -13.42 -21.06 18.19
CA HIS A 54 -14.08 -21.62 19.37
C HIS A 54 -13.59 -21.04 20.70
N GLU A 55 -12.53 -20.22 20.67
CA GLU A 55 -11.96 -19.63 21.89
C GLU A 55 -12.88 -18.60 22.53
N LYS A 56 -12.97 -18.64 23.86
CA LYS A 56 -13.85 -17.74 24.63
C LYS A 56 -13.27 -16.33 24.77
N LYS A 57 -11.93 -16.22 24.79
CA LYS A 57 -11.23 -14.94 25.00
C LYS A 57 -11.14 -14.06 23.74
N ILE A 58 -11.54 -14.57 22.57
CA ILE A 58 -11.46 -13.83 21.30
C ILE A 58 -12.86 -13.47 20.80
N ASN A 59 -12.99 -12.23 20.30
CA ASN A 59 -14.21 -11.82 19.62
C ASN A 59 -14.39 -12.62 18.31
N LYS A 60 -15.35 -13.56 18.34
CA LYS A 60 -15.63 -14.47 17.22
C LYS A 60 -16.07 -13.75 15.94
N LYS A 61 -16.60 -12.53 16.04
CA LYS A 61 -16.96 -11.71 14.86
C LYS A 61 -15.70 -11.32 14.09
N ILE A 62 -14.64 -10.94 14.82
CA ILE A 62 -13.34 -10.57 14.25
C ILE A 62 -12.63 -11.78 13.64
N VAL A 63 -12.71 -12.96 14.25
CA VAL A 63 -12.11 -14.18 13.66
C VAL A 63 -12.85 -14.62 12.40
N ARG A 64 -14.12 -14.25 12.22
CA ARG A 64 -14.91 -14.61 11.03
C ARG A 64 -14.93 -13.53 9.95
N SER A 65 -14.44 -12.33 10.22
CA SER A 65 -14.46 -11.23 9.24
C SER A 65 -13.73 -11.52 7.92
N PRO A 66 -12.66 -12.34 7.84
CA PRO A 66 -12.02 -12.66 6.56
C PRO A 66 -12.98 -13.39 5.62
N ILE A 67 -13.83 -14.26 6.18
CA ILE A 67 -14.85 -14.99 5.42
C ILE A 67 -15.87 -14.00 4.85
N LEU A 68 -16.29 -13.01 5.65
CA LEU A 68 -17.15 -11.93 5.18
C LEU A 68 -16.47 -11.11 4.06
N GLY A 69 -15.18 -10.80 4.19
CA GLY A 69 -14.40 -10.12 3.15
C GLY A 69 -14.36 -10.89 1.84
N ILE A 70 -14.20 -12.22 1.89
CA ILE A 70 -14.26 -13.09 0.70
C ILE A 70 -15.66 -13.04 0.06
N PHE A 71 -16.73 -13.08 0.86
CA PHE A 71 -18.09 -12.95 0.32
C PHE A 71 -18.31 -11.59 -0.35
N ILE A 72 -17.85 -10.49 0.27
CA ILE A 72 -17.95 -9.14 -0.32
C ILE A 72 -17.20 -9.11 -1.66
N LEU A 73 -15.98 -9.63 -1.71
CA LEU A 73 -15.20 -9.70 -2.95
C LEU A 73 -15.91 -10.54 -4.01
N TYR A 74 -16.47 -11.68 -3.63
CA TYR A 74 -17.23 -12.54 -4.53
C TYR A 74 -18.44 -11.83 -5.13
N PHE A 75 -19.26 -11.15 -4.32
CA PHE A 75 -20.41 -10.40 -4.84
C PHE A 75 -19.99 -9.23 -5.74
N HIS A 76 -18.93 -8.50 -5.39
CA HIS A 76 -18.38 -7.45 -6.26
C HIS A 76 -17.85 -8.01 -7.58
N SER A 77 -17.22 -9.20 -7.56
CA SER A 77 -16.77 -9.85 -8.79
C SER A 77 -17.92 -10.29 -9.72
N LEU A 78 -19.14 -10.39 -9.17
CA LEU A 78 -20.37 -10.64 -9.93
C LEU A 78 -21.07 -9.33 -10.36
N GLY A 79 -20.51 -8.16 -10.07
CA GLY A 79 -21.11 -6.86 -10.39
C GLY A 79 -22.21 -6.40 -9.41
N ILE A 80 -22.26 -6.97 -8.21
CA ILE A 80 -23.23 -6.60 -7.17
C ILE A 80 -22.51 -5.84 -6.04
N PRO A 81 -22.98 -4.65 -5.61
CA PRO A 81 -24.21 -3.95 -6.02
C PRO A 81 -24.08 -3.07 -7.27
N GLN A 82 -22.86 -2.83 -7.74
CA GLN A 82 -22.57 -2.05 -8.94
C GLN A 82 -21.50 -2.76 -9.77
N GLU A 83 -21.62 -2.67 -11.09
CA GLU A 83 -20.62 -3.16 -12.02
C GLU A 83 -19.36 -2.28 -11.94
N ASP A 84 -18.42 -2.69 -11.08
CA ASP A 84 -17.09 -2.06 -10.95
C ASP A 84 -16.03 -2.79 -11.80
N PHE A 85 -16.45 -3.73 -12.66
CA PHE A 85 -15.56 -4.49 -13.53
C PHE A 85 -15.58 -3.88 -14.93
N ASP A 86 -14.45 -3.33 -15.37
CA ASP A 86 -14.26 -2.93 -16.76
C ASP A 86 -13.73 -4.12 -17.57
N PRO A 87 -14.54 -4.75 -18.45
CA PRO A 87 -14.12 -5.91 -19.23
C PRO A 87 -13.04 -5.59 -20.26
N LEU A 88 -12.83 -4.32 -20.61
CA LEU A 88 -11.80 -3.90 -21.57
C LEU A 88 -10.41 -3.81 -20.91
N VAL A 89 -10.38 -3.50 -19.61
CA VAL A 89 -9.14 -3.30 -18.83
C VAL A 89 -8.85 -4.50 -17.91
N ALA A 90 -9.81 -5.41 -17.76
CA ALA A 90 -9.79 -6.52 -16.79
C ALA A 90 -9.49 -6.04 -15.35
N ASP A 91 -9.91 -4.81 -15.02
CA ASP A 91 -9.74 -4.26 -13.68
C ASP A 91 -10.82 -4.87 -12.77
N THR A 92 -10.44 -5.91 -12.04
CA THR A 92 -11.29 -6.48 -11.00
C THR A 92 -11.17 -5.65 -9.72
N PHE A 93 -12.22 -5.67 -8.91
CA PHE A 93 -12.22 -5.04 -7.60
C PHE A 93 -10.95 -5.41 -6.82
N LYS A 94 -10.08 -4.43 -6.58
CA LYS A 94 -8.75 -4.69 -6.01
C LYS A 94 -8.89 -5.39 -4.67
N THR A 95 -8.16 -6.49 -4.53
CA THR A 95 -8.16 -7.31 -3.31
C THR A 95 -7.77 -6.52 -2.04
N PHE A 96 -7.14 -5.36 -2.22
CA PHE A 96 -6.86 -4.41 -1.17
C PHE A 96 -8.10 -3.96 -0.36
N TYR A 97 -9.29 -3.87 -0.98
CA TYR A 97 -10.49 -3.35 -0.28
C TYR A 97 -11.01 -4.27 0.83
N TYR A 98 -10.73 -5.58 0.79
CA TYR A 98 -11.07 -6.51 1.88
C TYR A 98 -9.90 -6.78 2.84
N SER A 99 -8.70 -6.24 2.54
CA SER A 99 -7.52 -6.39 3.39
C SER A 99 -7.72 -5.93 4.84
N PRO A 100 -8.57 -4.92 5.18
CA PRO A 100 -8.81 -4.56 6.57
C PRO A 100 -9.38 -5.72 7.39
N PHE A 101 -10.28 -6.52 6.81
CA PHE A 101 -10.84 -7.68 7.50
C PHE A 101 -9.80 -8.77 7.75
N LEU A 102 -8.85 -8.98 6.83
CA LEU A 102 -7.74 -9.90 7.02
C LEU A 102 -6.77 -9.40 8.10
N VAL A 103 -6.37 -8.13 8.01
CA VAL A 103 -5.38 -7.52 8.91
C VAL A 103 -5.90 -7.51 10.35
N ILE A 104 -7.15 -7.11 10.57
CA ILE A 104 -7.73 -7.11 11.92
C ILE A 104 -7.74 -8.53 12.49
N SER A 105 -8.19 -9.54 11.73
CA SER A 105 -8.19 -10.93 12.21
C SER A 105 -6.79 -11.46 12.48
N PHE A 106 -5.82 -11.10 11.63
CA PHE A 106 -4.42 -11.44 11.83
C PHE A 106 -3.87 -10.85 13.12
N ILE A 107 -4.12 -9.57 13.40
CA ILE A 107 -3.68 -8.91 14.65
C ILE A 107 -4.23 -9.64 15.88
N PHE A 108 -5.51 -10.02 15.87
CA PHE A 108 -6.12 -10.73 17.00
C PHE A 108 -5.57 -12.14 17.20
N ILE A 109 -5.34 -12.89 16.10
CA ILE A 109 -4.71 -14.21 16.19
C ILE A 109 -3.28 -14.07 16.71
N LEU A 110 -2.52 -13.12 16.16
CA LEU A 110 -1.13 -12.87 16.55
C LEU A 110 -1.05 -12.49 18.03
N SER A 111 -1.89 -11.56 18.48
CA SER A 111 -1.99 -11.18 19.90
C SER A 111 -2.27 -12.40 20.77
N LYS A 112 -3.16 -13.31 20.35
CA LYS A 112 -3.42 -14.54 21.11
C LYS A 112 -2.23 -15.50 21.14
N LEU A 113 -1.50 -15.64 20.04
CA LEU A 113 -0.29 -16.46 19.99
C LEU A 113 0.81 -15.90 20.89
N LEU A 114 0.91 -14.57 20.98
CA LEU A 114 1.87 -13.86 21.80
C LEU A 114 1.43 -13.69 23.27
N ASP A 115 0.18 -14.00 23.62
CA ASP A 115 -0.34 -13.93 25.00
C ASP A 115 0.44 -14.86 25.95
N ASN A 116 0.88 -16.02 25.44
CA ASN A 116 1.70 -16.99 26.17
C ASN A 116 3.04 -17.19 25.47
N ILE A 117 3.91 -16.17 25.53
CA ILE A 117 5.26 -16.25 24.94
C ILE A 117 6.03 -17.41 25.56
N ASN A 118 6.41 -18.36 24.73
CA ASN A 118 7.34 -19.43 25.08
C ASN A 118 8.42 -19.54 23.98
N ARG A 119 9.42 -20.40 24.20
CA ARG A 119 10.52 -20.61 23.24
C ARG A 119 10.01 -20.96 21.83
N GLN A 120 8.94 -21.74 21.73
CA GLN A 120 8.36 -22.12 20.43
C GLN A 120 7.72 -20.92 19.72
N THR A 121 6.94 -20.10 20.45
CA THR A 121 6.33 -18.88 19.92
C THR A 121 7.39 -17.90 19.39
N ILE A 122 8.51 -17.75 20.11
CA ILE A 122 9.63 -16.90 19.67
C ILE A 122 10.23 -17.42 18.35
N VAL A 123 10.55 -18.71 18.29
CA VAL A 123 11.13 -19.33 17.08
C VAL A 123 10.21 -19.19 15.88
N ILE A 124 8.90 -19.45 16.05
CA ILE A 124 7.90 -19.31 14.99
C ILE A 124 7.80 -17.85 14.52
N THR A 125 7.85 -16.89 15.45
CA THR A 125 7.80 -15.46 15.10
C THR A 125 9.02 -15.03 14.28
N ILE A 126 10.21 -15.50 14.65
CA ILE A 126 11.44 -15.24 13.90
C ILE A 126 11.34 -15.82 12.47
N ILE A 127 10.91 -17.08 12.35
CA ILE A 127 10.70 -17.73 11.05
C ILE A 127 9.69 -16.95 10.21
N PHE A 128 8.58 -16.50 10.81
CA PHE A 128 7.58 -15.70 10.13
C PHE A 128 8.17 -14.39 9.61
N ILE A 129 8.93 -13.64 10.43
CA ILE A 129 9.59 -12.39 10.02
C ILE A 129 10.51 -12.62 8.81
N PHE A 130 11.39 -13.62 8.86
CA PHE A 130 12.27 -13.92 7.73
C PHE A 130 11.50 -14.36 6.48
N SER A 131 10.42 -15.14 6.66
CA SER A 131 9.55 -15.53 5.55
C SER A 131 8.89 -14.31 4.90
N THR A 132 8.38 -13.37 5.71
CA THR A 132 7.77 -12.13 5.23
C THR A 132 8.79 -11.24 4.51
N LEU A 133 10.01 -11.10 5.03
CA LEU A 133 11.07 -10.36 4.34
C LEU A 133 11.36 -10.96 2.96
N HIS A 134 11.50 -12.28 2.88
CA HIS A 134 11.72 -12.98 1.63
C HIS A 134 10.54 -12.85 0.64
N ILE A 135 9.30 -12.92 1.15
CA ILE A 135 8.10 -12.76 0.32
C ILE A 135 7.99 -11.35 -0.26
N ASN A 136 8.30 -10.32 0.53
CA ASN A 136 8.37 -8.93 0.06
C ASN A 136 9.56 -8.69 -0.90
N GLY A 137 10.41 -9.69 -1.08
CA GLY A 137 11.44 -9.70 -2.09
C GLY A 137 12.81 -9.27 -1.64
N PHE A 138 13.08 -9.30 -0.33
CA PHE A 138 14.44 -9.16 0.17
C PHE A 138 15.23 -10.47 0.04
N PRO A 139 16.50 -10.42 -0.40
CA PRO A 139 17.19 -9.26 -0.99
C PRO A 139 16.81 -9.05 -2.47
N LYS A 140 16.65 -7.78 -2.87
CA LYS A 140 16.23 -7.38 -4.23
C LYS A 140 17.43 -6.78 -4.97
N LYS A 141 17.60 -7.17 -6.23
CA LYS A 141 18.46 -6.47 -7.19
C LYS A 141 17.67 -5.32 -7.79
N ASP A 142 18.13 -4.09 -7.60
CA ASP A 142 17.52 -2.93 -8.23
C ASP A 142 17.98 -2.85 -9.69
N SER A 143 17.03 -2.95 -10.64
CA SER A 143 17.31 -2.84 -12.07
C SER A 143 17.23 -1.39 -12.54
N SER A 144 17.84 -1.06 -13.67
CA SER A 144 17.64 0.24 -14.33
C SER A 144 16.17 0.49 -14.65
N GLU A 145 15.43 -0.57 -15.01
CA GLU A 145 13.98 -0.54 -15.24
C GLU A 145 13.22 -0.17 -13.96
N TYR A 146 13.63 -0.69 -12.79
CA TYR A 146 13.02 -0.33 -11.51
C TYR A 146 13.18 1.16 -11.20
N TYR A 147 14.39 1.71 -11.37
CA TYR A 147 14.62 3.14 -11.16
C TYR A 147 13.84 3.99 -12.16
N GLY A 148 13.81 3.61 -13.44
CA GLY A 148 13.05 4.31 -14.47
C GLY A 148 11.55 4.35 -14.15
N PHE A 149 10.97 3.21 -13.76
CA PHE A 149 9.56 3.12 -13.35
C PHE A 149 9.27 3.92 -12.08
N LEU A 150 10.16 3.84 -11.08
CA LEU A 150 10.00 4.59 -9.84
C LEU A 150 10.06 6.10 -10.09
N ASP A 151 10.94 6.54 -10.98
CA ASP A 151 11.03 7.94 -11.41
C ASP A 151 9.76 8.38 -12.13
N GLU A 152 9.27 7.61 -13.11
CA GLU A 152 8.04 7.92 -13.86
C GLU A 152 6.83 8.08 -12.91
N LEU A 153 6.66 7.14 -11.98
CA LEU A 153 5.62 7.22 -10.95
C LEU A 153 5.79 8.45 -10.05
N ASN A 154 7.02 8.79 -9.70
CA ASN A 154 7.27 9.94 -8.82
C ASN A 154 7.07 11.27 -9.53
N GLN A 155 7.52 11.38 -10.79
CA GLN A 155 7.42 12.59 -11.60
C GLN A 155 5.98 13.10 -11.63
N ASN A 156 5.02 12.18 -11.71
CA ASN A 156 3.61 12.52 -11.79
C ASN A 156 2.90 12.65 -10.42
N ASN A 157 3.59 12.37 -9.31
CA ASN A 157 3.01 12.42 -7.98
C ASN A 157 2.91 13.86 -7.43
N VAL A 158 1.80 14.19 -6.75
CA VAL A 158 1.61 15.49 -6.06
C VAL A 158 2.69 15.73 -5.00
N LEU A 159 3.20 14.66 -4.39
CA LEU A 159 4.26 14.72 -3.39
C LEU A 159 5.66 14.51 -3.99
N CYS A 160 5.84 14.67 -5.31
CA CYS A 160 7.10 14.38 -6.01
C CYS A 160 8.34 14.99 -5.31
N GLU A 161 8.26 16.27 -4.92
CA GLU A 161 9.36 16.96 -4.24
C GLU A 161 9.65 16.32 -2.86
N ILE A 162 8.61 16.03 -2.09
CA ILE A 162 8.74 15.41 -0.75
C ILE A 162 9.28 13.98 -0.88
N ASN A 163 8.79 13.23 -1.87
CA ASN A 163 9.23 11.87 -2.15
C ASN A 163 10.72 11.82 -2.46
N SER A 164 11.27 12.79 -3.20
CA SER A 164 12.72 12.85 -3.46
C SER A 164 13.56 13.08 -2.18
N LEU A 165 12.97 13.64 -1.12
CA LEU A 165 13.64 13.82 0.17
C LEU A 165 13.59 12.55 1.03
N ILE A 166 12.44 11.86 1.04
CA ILE A 166 12.16 10.73 1.92
C ILE A 166 12.62 9.39 1.32
N ILE A 167 12.41 9.21 0.01
CA ILE A 167 12.69 7.96 -0.70
C ILE A 167 14.10 8.03 -1.28
N PHE A 168 15.00 7.24 -0.71
CA PHE A 168 16.41 7.24 -1.07
C PHE A 168 16.64 6.91 -2.55
N ASP A 169 15.85 5.99 -3.11
CA ASP A 169 15.99 5.49 -4.48
C ASP A 169 15.61 6.54 -5.55
N ILE A 170 14.98 7.66 -5.17
CA ILE A 170 14.47 8.72 -6.07
C ILE A 170 15.44 9.92 -6.17
N LYS A 171 16.46 9.98 -5.31
CA LYS A 171 17.27 11.19 -5.08
C LYS A 171 18.03 11.75 -6.29
N ASN A 172 18.21 10.97 -7.36
CA ASN A 172 19.17 11.31 -8.42
C ASN A 172 18.57 11.57 -9.81
N SER A 173 17.25 11.50 -10.03
CA SER A 173 16.72 11.47 -11.41
C SER A 173 15.32 12.04 -11.66
N SER A 174 14.41 12.11 -10.68
CA SER A 174 13.06 12.61 -10.96
C SER A 174 12.99 14.14 -11.06
N LYS A 175 12.73 14.66 -12.27
CA LYS A 175 12.27 16.04 -12.47
C LYS A 175 10.75 16.08 -12.34
N CYS A 176 10.22 16.64 -11.25
CA CYS A 176 8.79 16.72 -11.05
C CYS A 176 8.10 17.42 -12.22
N THR A 177 7.02 16.82 -12.74
CA THR A 177 6.25 17.45 -13.80
C THR A 177 5.53 18.68 -13.26
N ASN A 178 5.58 19.79 -14.01
CA ASN A 178 4.84 20.97 -13.63
C ASN A 178 3.35 20.70 -13.87
N LYS A 179 2.58 20.54 -12.79
CA LYS A 179 1.17 20.19 -12.85
C LYS A 179 0.30 21.23 -13.56
N VAL A 180 0.71 22.50 -13.53
CA VAL A 180 0.02 23.56 -14.28
C VAL A 180 0.25 23.39 -15.78
N ASP A 181 1.46 23.01 -16.19
CA ASP A 181 1.79 22.76 -17.59
C ASP A 181 1.09 21.50 -18.13
N GLU A 182 1.12 20.40 -17.36
CA GLU A 182 0.40 19.15 -17.68
C GLU A 182 -1.10 19.40 -17.86
N LEU A 183 -1.70 20.14 -16.93
CA LEU A 183 -3.10 20.56 -16.98
C LEU A 183 -3.40 21.39 -18.23
N CYS A 184 -2.58 22.40 -18.51
CA CYS A 184 -2.83 23.29 -19.63
C CYS A 184 -2.66 22.61 -20.99
N LYS A 185 -1.72 21.66 -21.11
CA LYS A 185 -1.59 20.80 -22.30
C LYS A 185 -2.85 19.97 -22.54
N PHE A 186 -3.39 19.37 -21.48
CA PHE A 186 -4.65 18.61 -21.56
C PHE A 186 -5.83 19.47 -22.05
N TYR A 187 -6.00 20.70 -21.53
CA TYR A 187 -7.12 21.56 -21.95
C TYR A 187 -6.99 22.08 -23.38
N THR A 188 -5.76 22.35 -23.84
CA THR A 188 -5.52 22.83 -25.20
C THR A 188 -5.57 21.71 -26.24
N ASN A 189 -5.23 20.48 -25.87
CA ASN A 189 -5.20 19.35 -26.81
C ASN A 189 -5.67 18.04 -26.15
N LYS A 190 -7.00 17.91 -26.04
CA LYS A 190 -7.67 16.78 -25.36
C LYS A 190 -7.56 15.44 -26.09
N GLU A 191 -7.29 15.45 -27.40
CA GLU A 191 -7.23 14.24 -28.22
C GLU A 191 -5.86 13.56 -28.17
N GLU A 192 -4.79 14.29 -27.82
CA GLU A 192 -3.41 13.80 -27.84
C GLU A 192 -2.85 13.51 -26.43
N PHE A 193 -3.42 14.11 -25.38
CA PHE A 193 -2.90 14.00 -24.01
C PHE A 193 -3.84 13.22 -23.10
N GLU A 194 -3.36 12.08 -22.59
CA GLU A 194 -3.96 11.38 -21.46
C GLU A 194 -3.30 11.81 -20.15
N LEU A 195 -4.11 12.08 -19.11
CA LEU A 195 -3.62 12.42 -17.77
C LEU A 195 -3.22 11.13 -17.04
N GLU A 196 -1.91 10.89 -16.90
CA GLU A 196 -1.37 9.64 -16.33
C GLU A 196 -1.67 9.48 -14.84
N THR A 197 -1.71 10.57 -14.07
CA THR A 197 -2.30 10.58 -12.72
C THR A 197 -2.86 11.95 -12.41
N SER A 198 -3.85 12.01 -11.49
CA SER A 198 -4.52 13.24 -11.03
C SER A 198 -5.75 13.69 -11.81
N LYS A 199 -6.33 12.88 -12.72
CA LYS A 199 -7.65 13.20 -13.32
C LYS A 199 -8.67 13.59 -12.24
N PHE A 200 -8.71 12.87 -11.11
CA PHE A 200 -9.62 13.19 -10.01
C PHE A 200 -9.30 14.53 -9.31
N LEU A 201 -8.06 14.75 -8.89
CA LEU A 201 -7.65 15.98 -8.17
C LEU A 201 -7.68 17.23 -9.06
N ILE A 202 -7.42 17.05 -10.35
CA ILE A 202 -7.41 18.11 -11.34
C ILE A 202 -8.85 18.40 -11.80
N VAL A 203 -9.65 17.39 -12.14
CA VAL A 203 -11.04 17.62 -12.59
C VAL A 203 -11.89 18.25 -11.50
N ASP A 204 -11.73 17.89 -10.22
CA ASP A 204 -12.47 18.55 -9.14
C ASP A 204 -12.05 20.01 -8.96
N ASN A 205 -10.75 20.32 -9.04
CA ASN A 205 -10.25 21.71 -8.98
C ASN A 205 -10.52 22.52 -10.26
N VAL A 206 -10.80 21.86 -11.39
CA VAL A 206 -10.91 22.49 -12.72
C VAL A 206 -12.33 22.40 -13.29
N SER A 207 -13.27 21.77 -12.57
CA SER A 207 -14.72 22.00 -12.71
C SER A 207 -15.12 23.49 -12.62
N TYR A 208 -14.18 24.34 -12.19
CA TYR A 208 -14.27 25.78 -12.09
C TYR A 208 -13.71 26.56 -13.31
N VAL A 209 -13.02 25.89 -14.25
CA VAL A 209 -12.49 26.52 -15.47
C VAL A 209 -13.35 26.11 -16.65
N LYS A 210 -14.39 26.88 -16.92
CA LYS A 210 -15.29 26.72 -18.08
C LYS A 210 -14.72 27.33 -19.37
N ASP A 211 -13.52 27.89 -19.31
CA ASP A 211 -12.92 28.63 -20.41
C ASP A 211 -12.16 27.67 -21.34
N GLU A 212 -12.41 27.75 -22.64
CA GLU A 212 -11.56 27.10 -23.65
C GLU A 212 -10.29 27.93 -23.88
N PHE A 213 -9.12 27.29 -23.76
CA PHE A 213 -7.84 27.95 -23.98
C PHE A 213 -7.27 27.57 -25.34
N GLN A 214 -6.98 28.56 -26.18
CA GLN A 214 -6.38 28.34 -27.50
C GLN A 214 -4.88 28.02 -27.43
N THR A 215 -4.20 28.39 -26.34
CA THR A 215 -2.77 28.12 -26.14
C THR A 215 -2.46 27.76 -24.69
N VAL A 216 -1.44 26.91 -24.50
CA VAL A 216 -0.94 26.50 -23.18
C VAL A 216 -0.52 27.72 -22.33
N ASN A 217 0.15 28.71 -22.93
CA ASN A 217 0.59 29.93 -22.21
C ASN A 217 -0.58 30.78 -21.69
N GLN A 218 -1.69 30.85 -22.41
CA GLN A 218 -2.90 31.55 -21.94
C GLN A 218 -3.48 30.86 -20.71
N CYS A 219 -3.54 29.52 -20.73
CA CYS A 219 -3.98 28.72 -19.59
C CYS A 219 -3.06 28.92 -18.38
N ILE A 220 -1.74 28.80 -18.53
CA ILE A 220 -0.76 28.97 -17.44
C ILE A 220 -0.92 30.35 -16.79
N ASN A 221 -1.04 31.41 -17.60
CA ASN A 221 -1.20 32.77 -17.10
C ASN A 221 -2.51 32.98 -16.34
N LYS A 222 -3.60 32.33 -16.76
CA LYS A 222 -4.89 32.39 -16.06
C LYS A 222 -4.81 31.64 -14.73
N ILE A 223 -4.27 30.42 -14.73
CA ILE A 223 -4.15 29.60 -13.51
C ILE A 223 -3.24 30.28 -12.50
N ASN A 224 -2.08 30.80 -12.91
CA ASN A 224 -1.18 31.51 -11.99
C ASN A 224 -1.78 32.79 -11.38
N ARG A 225 -2.78 33.39 -12.03
CA ARG A 225 -3.55 34.51 -11.46
C ARG A 225 -4.61 34.04 -10.45
N VAL A 226 -5.19 32.86 -10.67
CA VAL A 226 -6.25 32.28 -9.82
C VAL A 226 -5.68 31.48 -8.65
N SER A 227 -4.47 30.94 -8.77
CA SER A 227 -3.79 30.14 -7.74
C SER A 227 -3.24 30.96 -6.57
N GLN A 228 -3.34 32.29 -6.61
CA GLN A 228 -3.22 33.11 -5.42
C GLN A 228 -4.32 32.66 -4.45
N LEU A 229 -3.95 31.94 -3.39
CA LEU A 229 -4.88 31.37 -2.41
C LEU A 229 -5.92 32.40 -2.00
N GLU A 230 -7.13 32.29 -2.54
CA GLU A 230 -8.27 33.01 -2.00
C GLU A 230 -8.62 32.38 -0.66
N THR A 231 -8.05 32.95 0.40
CA THR A 231 -8.30 32.56 1.81
C THR A 231 -9.80 32.59 2.16
N ALA A 232 -10.60 33.32 1.38
CA ALA A 232 -12.06 33.33 1.46
C ALA A 232 -12.74 31.99 1.15
N ARG A 233 -12.07 31.05 0.45
CA ARG A 233 -12.65 29.78 -0.01
C ARG A 233 -12.21 28.55 0.78
N LEU A 234 -11.38 28.72 1.80
CA LEU A 234 -11.06 27.62 2.71
C LEU A 234 -12.37 27.13 3.35
N PRO A 235 -12.62 25.81 3.41
CA PRO A 235 -13.80 25.26 4.08
C PRO A 235 -13.60 25.35 5.60
N ILE A 236 -13.59 26.58 6.12
CA ILE A 236 -13.25 26.96 7.49
C ILE A 236 -14.13 26.20 8.49
N TYR A 237 -15.40 25.96 8.15
CA TYR A 237 -16.31 25.18 8.98
C TYR A 237 -15.90 23.71 9.10
N ASN A 238 -15.58 23.04 7.99
CA ASN A 238 -15.17 21.62 8.01
C ASN A 238 -13.83 21.46 8.73
N LEU A 239 -12.89 22.37 8.49
CA LEU A 239 -11.61 22.40 9.19
C LEU A 239 -11.80 22.66 10.68
N SER A 240 -12.68 23.59 11.06
CA SER A 240 -12.99 23.88 12.46
C SER A 240 -13.59 22.67 13.17
N ILE A 241 -14.55 21.98 12.55
CA ILE A 241 -15.15 20.75 13.09
C ILE A 241 -14.11 19.65 13.23
N PHE A 242 -13.22 19.50 12.25
CA PHE A 242 -12.13 18.52 12.29
C PHE A 242 -11.13 18.81 13.41
N PHE A 243 -10.70 20.06 13.57
CA PHE A 243 -9.83 20.46 14.67
C PHE A 243 -10.51 20.30 16.03
N MET A 244 -11.79 20.65 16.14
CA MET A 244 -12.57 20.41 17.36
C MET A 244 -12.66 18.91 17.69
N PHE A 245 -12.88 18.05 16.69
CA PHE A 245 -12.87 16.61 16.88
C PHE A 245 -11.50 16.11 17.37
N ILE A 246 -10.39 16.57 16.77
CA ILE A 246 -9.04 16.23 17.24
C ILE A 246 -8.81 16.70 18.67
N LEU A 247 -9.18 17.93 19.00
CA LEU A 247 -9.02 18.49 20.36
C LEU A 247 -9.87 17.74 21.38
N ILE A 248 -11.10 17.35 21.03
CA ILE A 248 -11.96 16.53 21.89
C ILE A 248 -11.33 15.16 22.11
N ASN A 249 -10.81 14.50 21.07
CA ASN A 249 -10.15 13.20 21.20
C ASN A 249 -8.85 13.29 22.01
N LEU A 250 -8.04 14.33 21.79
CA LEU A 250 -6.86 14.59 22.61
C LEU A 250 -7.25 14.83 24.06
N TYR A 251 -8.29 15.64 24.31
CA TYR A 251 -8.80 15.89 25.66
C TYR A 251 -9.32 14.61 26.33
N THR A 252 -10.04 13.73 25.61
CA THR A 252 -10.56 12.48 26.18
C THR A 252 -9.46 11.47 26.46
N VAL A 253 -8.42 11.40 25.64
CA VAL A 253 -7.24 10.55 25.84
C VAL A 253 -6.35 11.06 26.96
N LEU A 254 -6.14 12.37 27.05
CA LEU A 254 -5.31 13.01 28.08
C LEU A 254 -6.03 13.17 29.42
N ARG A 255 -7.33 12.85 29.50
CA ARG A 255 -8.08 12.87 30.75
C ARG A 255 -7.52 11.80 31.69
N PRO A 256 -7.02 12.16 32.89
CA PRO A 256 -6.32 11.24 33.78
C PRO A 256 -7.18 10.05 34.25
N ASN A 257 -8.52 10.15 34.17
CA ASN A 257 -9.45 9.09 34.54
C ASN A 257 -9.80 8.12 33.39
N ASN A 258 -9.37 8.39 32.16
CA ASN A 258 -9.69 7.59 30.97
C ASN A 258 -8.49 6.90 30.35
N PHE A 259 -7.30 6.96 30.97
CA PHE A 259 -6.24 5.99 30.64
C PHE A 259 -6.83 4.61 30.90
N PRO A 260 -7.13 3.79 29.87
CA PRO A 260 -7.62 2.46 30.12
C PRO A 260 -6.40 1.65 30.52
N SER A 261 -6.05 1.69 31.80
CA SER A 261 -5.20 0.70 32.47
C SER A 261 -5.77 -0.73 32.35
N ARG A 262 -6.90 -0.91 31.64
CA ARG A 262 -7.63 -2.15 31.40
C ARG A 262 -7.62 -2.66 29.94
N ILE A 263 -6.83 -2.09 29.03
CA ILE A 263 -6.65 -2.73 27.69
C ILE A 263 -5.54 -3.81 27.70
N TRP A 264 -4.73 -3.92 28.76
CA TRP A 264 -3.60 -4.87 28.80
C TRP A 264 -3.48 -5.75 30.05
N LEU A 265 -4.49 -5.83 30.91
CA LEU A 265 -4.48 -6.79 32.01
C LEU A 265 -5.80 -7.57 32.07
N SER A 266 -5.74 -8.77 31.50
CA SER A 266 -6.62 -9.89 31.82
C SER A 266 -6.64 -10.09 33.35
N ASN A 267 -7.70 -9.64 34.01
CA ASN A 267 -7.99 -10.06 35.38
C ASN A 267 -8.64 -11.46 35.33
N ASN A 268 -7.92 -12.43 35.92
CA ASN A 268 -8.30 -13.78 36.32
C ASN A 268 -9.03 -14.67 35.29
#